data_AF-X1DKR0-F1
#
_entry.id   AF-X1DKR0-F1
#
_cell.length_a   1.000
_cell.length_b   1.000
_cell.length_c   1.000
_cell.angle_alpha   90.00
_cell.angle_beta   90.00
_cell.angle_gamma   90.00
#
_symmetry.space_group_name_H-M   'P 1'
#
loop_
_entity.id
_entity.type
_entity.pdbx_description
1 polymer ?
#
loop_
_entity_poly.entity_id
_entity_poly.type
_entity_poly.pdbx_seq_one_letter_code
_entity_poly.pdbx_strand_id
1 'polypeptide(L)'
;YPEVILIESSRNLGFAGGNNLGIRKSKGEYIALINNDAQVDGDWLKELVLVADKFPEIGAITSKVYFHYFYLPIKLDCKAVVPKEMGKGRDTRKLGIRVNKVLINKIDVTEDVKFIKGFYLPEKIKSGNFCWSRDSSVLAIPIKDVGKKIKVSLFLQSFSPDNFLNITLGDELIYKGDIGLKEIKTVFSISKEQSYQVKNLINSTGIFIDKQGYGGDRGFESFDESQFDEVQEVFGTSGVSALFKREML
;
A
#
# COMPACT_ATOMS: atom_id res chain seq x y z
N TYR A 1 14.33 3.91 28.99
CA TYR A 1 14.78 4.79 27.92
C TYR A 1 15.35 6.10 28.47
N PRO A 2 16.39 6.09 29.35
CA PRO A 2 17.09 7.31 29.76
C PRO A 2 17.72 8.10 28.58
N GLU A 3 17.93 7.43 27.45
CA GLU A 3 18.43 7.97 26.19
C GLU A 3 17.40 8.80 25.40
N VAL A 4 16.11 8.74 25.76
CA VAL A 4 15.04 9.47 25.07
C VAL A 4 14.86 10.86 25.69
N ILE A 5 15.02 11.88 24.85
CA ILE A 5 14.75 13.28 25.22
C ILE A 5 13.43 13.70 24.61
N LEU A 6 12.42 13.96 25.46
CA LEU A 6 11.16 14.55 25.02
C LEU A 6 11.29 16.07 24.89
N ILE A 7 10.96 16.60 23.72
CA ILE A 7 10.94 18.05 23.47
C ILE A 7 9.50 18.47 23.20
N GLU A 8 8.91 19.19 24.15
CA GLU A 8 7.54 19.69 24.02
C GLU A 8 7.52 21.07 23.35
N SER A 9 6.64 21.25 22.37
CA SER A 9 6.40 22.52 21.69
C SER A 9 5.18 23.21 22.27
N SER A 10 5.23 24.53 22.48
CA SER A 10 4.11 25.31 23.06
C SER A 10 2.86 25.41 22.17
N ARG A 11 2.96 25.02 20.90
CA ARG A 11 1.86 24.95 19.92
C ARG A 11 2.21 23.93 18.83
N ASN A 12 1.22 23.50 18.05
CA ASN A 12 1.44 22.64 16.88
C ASN A 12 2.26 23.40 15.81
N LEU A 13 3.45 22.89 15.48
CA LEU A 13 4.37 23.46 14.48
C LEU A 13 4.26 22.81 13.10
N GLY A 14 3.34 21.86 12.93
CA GLY A 14 3.28 20.98 11.77
C GLY A 14 4.46 20.00 11.69
N PHE A 15 4.44 19.17 10.65
CA PHE A 15 5.41 18.08 10.46
C PHE A 15 6.87 18.58 10.42
N ALA A 16 7.19 19.48 9.49
CA ALA A 16 8.55 20.01 9.33
C ALA A 16 9.00 20.83 10.55
N GLY A 17 8.10 21.59 11.18
CA GLY A 17 8.41 22.40 12.34
C GLY A 17 8.80 21.56 13.57
N GLY A 18 8.11 20.43 13.78
CA GLY A 18 8.45 19.46 14.83
C GLY A 18 9.81 18.81 14.60
N ASN A 19 10.07 18.31 13.38
CA ASN A 19 11.37 17.73 13.01
C ASN A 19 12.52 18.74 13.21
N ASN A 20 12.35 19.98 12.72
CA ASN A 20 13.35 21.04 12.87
C ASN A 20 13.65 21.38 14.33
N LEU A 21 12.66 21.29 15.23
CA LEU A 21 12.87 21.48 16.66
C LEU A 21 13.77 20.39 17.25
N GLY A 22 13.53 19.13 16.88
CA GLY A 22 14.38 18.00 17.25
C GLY A 22 15.80 18.12 16.71
N ILE A 23 15.95 18.46 15.42
CA ILE A 23 17.24 18.62 14.74
C ILE A 23 18.12 19.63 15.47
N ARG A 24 17.57 20.80 15.85
CA ARG A 24 18.32 21.83 16.59
C ARG A 24 18.81 21.40 17.98
N LYS A 25 18.16 20.41 18.60
CA LYS A 25 18.52 19.87 19.92
C LYS A 25 19.42 18.64 19.84
N SER A 26 19.42 17.95 18.70
CA SER A 26 20.27 16.80 18.44
C SER A 26 21.75 17.16 18.35
N LYS A 27 22.64 16.20 18.60
CA LYS A 27 24.11 16.38 18.59
C LYS A 27 24.86 15.41 17.67
N GLY A 28 24.16 14.43 17.08
CA GLY A 28 24.79 13.43 16.21
C GLY A 28 25.29 14.04 14.90
N GLU A 29 26.34 13.47 14.33
CA GLU A 29 26.85 13.80 12.99
C GLU A 29 25.80 13.51 11.90
N TYR A 30 25.05 12.43 12.11
CA TYR A 30 23.90 12.04 11.31
C TYR A 30 22.58 12.39 12.00
N ILE A 31 21.61 12.81 11.20
CA ILE A 31 20.22 13.08 11.61
C ILE A 31 19.32 12.07 10.94
N ALA A 32 18.80 11.11 11.71
CA ALA A 32 17.79 10.19 11.23
C ALA A 32 16.39 10.68 11.65
N LEU A 33 15.53 10.93 10.68
CA LEU A 33 14.11 11.22 10.89
C LEU A 33 13.30 9.97 10.57
N ILE A 34 12.39 9.64 11.48
CA ILE A 34 11.43 8.56 11.32
C ILE A 34 10.06 8.99 11.80
N ASN A 35 9.02 8.63 11.07
CA ASN A 35 7.65 8.85 11.53
C ASN A 35 7.33 8.01 12.77
N ASN A 36 6.50 8.56 13.64
CA ASN A 36 6.09 7.92 14.89
C ASN A 36 5.14 6.71 14.70
N ASP A 37 4.64 6.48 13.49
CA ASP A 37 3.81 5.34 13.08
C ASP A 37 4.58 4.33 12.22
N ALA A 38 5.90 4.47 12.10
CA ALA A 38 6.76 3.55 11.35
C ALA A 38 7.52 2.58 12.27
N GLN A 39 7.84 1.41 11.73
CA GLN A 39 8.76 0.43 12.33
C GLN A 39 9.96 0.25 11.40
N VAL A 40 11.14 0.08 11.98
CA VAL A 40 12.39 -0.15 11.25
C VAL A 40 12.95 -1.53 11.48
N ASP A 41 13.70 -1.99 10.48
CA ASP A 41 14.58 -3.15 10.59
C ASP A 41 15.70 -2.88 11.62
N GLY A 42 16.22 -3.94 12.25
CA GLY A 42 17.28 -3.83 13.25
C GLY A 42 18.58 -3.25 12.71
N ASP A 43 18.86 -3.44 11.41
CA ASP A 43 20.04 -2.89 10.74
C ASP A 43 19.77 -1.54 10.05
N TRP A 44 18.53 -1.02 10.09
CA TRP A 44 18.09 0.15 9.31
C TRP A 44 19.04 1.35 9.39
N LEU A 45 19.35 1.83 10.60
CA LEU A 45 20.19 3.01 10.78
C LEU A 45 21.64 2.73 10.35
N LYS A 46 22.14 1.52 10.64
CA LYS A 46 23.50 1.09 10.29
C LYS A 46 23.69 1.11 8.76
N GLU A 47 22.75 0.54 8.01
CA GLU A 47 22.86 0.49 6.55
C GLU A 47 22.78 1.89 5.92
N LEU A 48 21.94 2.79 6.46
CA LEU A 48 21.89 4.17 5.99
C LEU A 48 23.23 4.92 6.22
N VAL A 49 23.85 4.73 7.39
CA VAL A 49 25.16 5.32 7.71
C VAL A 49 26.27 4.74 6.83
N LEU A 50 26.28 3.43 6.59
CA LEU A 50 27.26 2.78 5.70
C LEU A 50 27.21 3.35 4.27
N VAL A 51 26.01 3.64 3.75
CA VAL A 51 25.85 4.32 2.46
C VAL A 51 26.37 5.76 2.53
N ALA A 52 26.10 6.48 3.62
CA ALA A 52 26.55 7.86 3.82
C ALA A 52 28.07 8.01 3.86
N ASP A 53 28.74 7.08 4.55
CA ASP A 53 30.20 7.02 4.67
C ASP A 53 30.84 6.61 3.34
N LYS A 54 30.21 5.69 2.60
CA LYS A 54 30.70 5.21 1.30
C LYS A 54 30.66 6.29 0.22
N PHE A 55 29.68 7.18 0.26
CA PHE A 55 29.48 8.24 -0.72
C PHE A 55 29.49 9.63 -0.04
N PRO A 56 30.68 10.22 0.18
CA PRO A 56 30.83 11.49 0.89
C PRO A 56 30.01 12.64 0.30
N GLU A 57 29.78 12.63 -1.02
CA GLU A 57 29.00 13.62 -1.76
C GLU A 57 27.50 13.58 -1.50
N ILE A 58 26.97 12.46 -0.98
CA ILE A 58 25.54 12.30 -0.71
C ILE A 58 25.19 12.96 0.62
N GLY A 59 24.28 13.94 0.58
CA GLY A 59 23.83 14.67 1.76
C GLY A 59 22.60 14.08 2.46
N ALA A 60 21.77 13.30 1.74
CA ALA A 60 20.54 12.73 2.25
C ALA A 60 20.29 11.33 1.66
N ILE A 61 19.77 10.42 2.48
CA ILE A 61 19.56 9.01 2.13
C ILE A 61 18.19 8.58 2.67
N THR A 62 17.48 7.74 1.91
CA THR A 62 16.20 7.14 2.31
C THR A 62 16.31 5.63 2.21
N SER A 63 15.70 4.92 3.15
CA SER A 63 15.51 3.48 3.00
C SER A 63 14.35 3.18 2.05
N LYS A 64 14.24 1.92 1.63
CA LYS A 64 12.98 1.38 1.13
C LYS A 64 11.96 1.40 2.28
N VAL A 65 10.73 1.81 1.99
CA VAL A 65 9.61 1.85 2.95
C VAL A 65 8.49 0.99 2.40
N TYR A 66 8.00 0.05 3.20
CA TYR A 66 6.84 -0.78 2.86
C TYR A 66 5.60 -0.30 3.61
N PHE A 67 4.43 -0.63 3.09
CA PHE A 67 3.22 -0.66 3.90
C PHE A 67 3.36 -1.72 5.00
N HIS A 68 2.73 -1.49 6.15
CA HIS A 68 2.94 -2.27 7.36
C HIS A 68 2.63 -3.77 7.24
N TYR A 69 1.62 -4.14 6.44
CA TYR A 69 1.24 -5.54 6.25
C TYR A 69 1.96 -6.17 5.06
N PHE A 70 2.13 -7.50 5.13
CA PHE A 70 2.28 -8.28 3.91
C PHE A 70 0.95 -8.35 3.17
N TYR A 71 0.98 -8.41 1.85
CA TYR A 71 -0.22 -8.42 1.02
C TYR A 71 -0.28 -9.67 0.16
N LEU A 72 -1.43 -10.34 0.15
CA LEU A 72 -1.70 -11.44 -0.76
C LEU A 72 -2.36 -10.90 -2.04
N PRO A 73 -1.69 -10.97 -3.20
CA PRO A 73 -2.28 -10.55 -4.46
C PRO A 73 -3.30 -11.60 -4.93
N ILE A 74 -4.58 -11.21 -5.00
CA ILE A 74 -5.62 -12.03 -5.62
C ILE A 74 -6.11 -11.36 -6.90
N LYS A 75 -6.17 -12.14 -7.97
CA LYS A 75 -6.66 -11.71 -9.26
C LYS A 75 -8.17 -11.90 -9.32
N LEU A 76 -8.89 -10.88 -9.76
CA LEU A 76 -10.32 -10.93 -10.04
C LEU A 76 -10.53 -10.82 -11.55
N ASP A 77 -11.03 -11.88 -12.16
CA ASP A 77 -11.42 -11.90 -13.57
C ASP A 77 -12.95 -12.03 -13.71
N CYS A 78 -13.55 -11.11 -14.46
CA CYS A 78 -14.98 -11.01 -14.68
C CYS A 78 -15.28 -10.40 -16.05
N LYS A 79 -16.56 -10.23 -16.39
CA LYS A 79 -16.99 -9.50 -17.59
C LYS A 79 -17.41 -8.09 -17.21
N ALA A 80 -16.63 -7.08 -17.57
CA ALA A 80 -17.03 -5.70 -17.31
C ALA A 80 -17.99 -5.19 -18.40
N VAL A 81 -18.97 -4.38 -18.00
CA VAL A 81 -20.02 -3.84 -18.87
C VAL A 81 -20.10 -2.32 -18.72
N VAL A 82 -20.54 -1.62 -19.76
CA VAL A 82 -20.79 -0.17 -19.68
C VAL A 82 -22.26 0.06 -19.36
N PRO A 83 -22.61 0.59 -18.17
CA PRO A 83 -24.01 0.81 -17.78
C PRO A 83 -24.84 1.55 -18.83
N LYS A 84 -24.28 2.63 -19.40
CA LYS A 84 -24.95 3.43 -20.44
C LYS A 84 -25.29 2.62 -21.69
N GLU A 85 -24.39 1.72 -22.13
CA GLU A 85 -24.61 0.86 -23.31
C GLU A 85 -25.69 -0.20 -23.05
N MET A 86 -25.89 -0.57 -21.79
CA MET A 86 -27.00 -1.42 -21.35
C MET A 86 -28.32 -0.66 -21.19
N GLY A 87 -28.38 0.63 -21.55
CA GLY A 87 -29.54 1.49 -21.36
C GLY A 87 -29.82 1.83 -19.89
N LYS A 88 -28.85 1.67 -18.98
CA LYS A 88 -29.01 1.90 -17.54
C LYS A 88 -28.09 3.00 -17.04
N GLY A 89 -28.68 4.12 -16.60
CA GLY A 89 -27.94 5.23 -16.02
C GLY A 89 -27.10 6.01 -17.04
N ARG A 90 -26.14 6.80 -16.53
CA ARG A 90 -25.29 7.68 -17.34
C ARG A 90 -23.80 7.32 -17.29
N ASP A 91 -23.43 6.28 -16.54
CA ASP A 91 -22.04 5.87 -16.36
C ASP A 91 -21.48 5.25 -17.65
N THR A 92 -20.37 5.81 -18.13
CA THR A 92 -19.67 5.41 -19.35
C THR A 92 -18.46 4.52 -19.06
N ARG A 93 -18.15 4.27 -17.80
CA ARG A 93 -17.04 3.39 -17.40
C ARG A 93 -17.43 1.93 -17.63
N LYS A 94 -16.43 1.10 -17.93
CA LYS A 94 -16.58 -0.35 -18.03
C LYS A 94 -16.46 -0.96 -16.64
N LEU A 95 -17.59 -1.29 -16.01
CA LEU A 95 -17.70 -1.74 -14.63
C LEU A 95 -17.81 -3.27 -14.54
N GLY A 96 -16.91 -3.90 -13.79
CA GLY A 96 -16.89 -5.33 -13.50
C GLY A 96 -17.62 -5.67 -12.21
N ILE A 97 -16.85 -6.07 -11.20
CA ILE A 97 -17.33 -6.39 -9.86
C ILE A 97 -17.07 -5.22 -8.90
N ARG A 98 -18.09 -4.85 -8.14
CA ARG A 98 -18.00 -3.93 -7.02
C ARG A 98 -17.54 -4.70 -5.78
N VAL A 99 -16.43 -4.29 -5.19
CA VAL A 99 -15.96 -4.79 -3.89
C VAL A 99 -16.37 -3.80 -2.81
N ASN A 100 -17.25 -4.22 -1.92
CA ASN A 100 -17.83 -3.34 -0.89
C ASN A 100 -17.19 -3.52 0.48
N LYS A 101 -16.77 -4.75 0.78
CA LYS A 101 -16.24 -5.10 2.09
C LYS A 101 -15.39 -6.36 1.99
N VAL A 102 -14.32 -6.41 2.76
CA VAL A 102 -13.42 -7.55 2.86
C VAL A 102 -13.26 -7.95 4.32
N LEU A 103 -13.55 -9.20 4.63
CA LEU A 103 -13.30 -9.77 5.94
C LEU A 103 -12.22 -10.86 5.87
N ILE A 104 -11.31 -10.85 6.83
CA ILE A 104 -10.36 -11.93 7.08
C ILE A 104 -10.65 -12.52 8.44
N ASN A 105 -10.98 -13.82 8.49
CA ASN A 105 -11.36 -14.51 9.72
C ASN A 105 -12.46 -13.78 10.52
N LYS A 106 -13.43 -13.17 9.80
CA LYS A 106 -14.52 -12.32 10.30
C LYS A 106 -14.13 -10.92 10.78
N ILE A 107 -12.85 -10.56 10.75
CA ILE A 107 -12.36 -9.21 11.06
C ILE A 107 -12.45 -8.36 9.80
N ASP A 108 -12.98 -7.15 9.92
CA ASP A 108 -13.05 -6.20 8.80
C ASP A 108 -11.68 -5.59 8.52
N VAL A 109 -11.23 -5.74 7.28
CA VAL A 109 -9.94 -5.22 6.80
C VAL A 109 -10.12 -4.31 5.59
N THR A 110 -11.35 -3.84 5.34
CA THR A 110 -11.71 -3.16 4.08
C THR A 110 -10.85 -1.93 3.81
N GLU A 111 -10.52 -1.14 4.84
CA GLU A 111 -9.69 0.07 4.70
C GLU A 111 -8.19 -0.25 4.51
N ASP A 112 -7.75 -1.45 4.88
CA ASP A 112 -6.37 -1.91 4.71
C ASP A 112 -6.15 -2.60 3.36
N VAL A 113 -7.20 -2.86 2.58
CA VAL A 113 -7.10 -3.51 1.27
C VAL A 113 -6.59 -2.53 0.21
N LYS A 114 -5.74 -3.04 -0.69
CA LYS A 114 -5.12 -2.26 -1.77
C LYS A 114 -5.66 -2.65 -3.14
N PHE A 115 -6.15 -1.67 -3.88
CA PHE A 115 -6.73 -1.84 -5.22
C PHE A 115 -5.66 -1.61 -6.31
N ILE A 116 -4.73 -2.54 -6.46
CA ILE A 116 -3.46 -2.37 -7.19
C ILE A 116 -3.64 -2.08 -8.68
N LYS A 117 -4.33 -2.96 -9.39
CA LYS A 117 -4.45 -2.87 -10.86
C LYS A 117 -5.86 -3.22 -11.30
N GLY A 118 -6.33 -2.53 -12.33
CA GLY A 118 -7.62 -2.83 -12.94
C GLY A 118 -8.82 -2.32 -12.12
N PHE A 119 -8.61 -1.43 -11.16
CA PHE A 119 -9.68 -0.81 -10.38
C PHE A 119 -9.88 0.66 -10.79
N TYR A 120 -11.06 1.19 -10.50
CA TYR A 120 -11.31 2.63 -10.49
C TYR A 120 -10.91 3.24 -9.14
N LEU A 121 -11.02 4.56 -9.01
CA LEU A 121 -10.85 5.19 -7.70
C LEU A 121 -11.96 4.72 -6.75
N PRO A 122 -11.66 4.54 -5.44
CA PRO A 122 -12.66 4.25 -4.44
C PRO A 122 -13.78 5.30 -4.43
N GLU A 123 -15.01 4.84 -4.32
CA GLU A 123 -16.21 5.67 -4.22
C GLU A 123 -16.85 5.48 -2.85
N LYS A 124 -17.52 6.53 -2.36
CA LYS A 124 -18.10 6.55 -1.02
C LYS A 124 -19.62 6.65 -1.07
N ILE A 125 -20.28 5.79 -0.30
CA ILE A 125 -21.72 5.85 -0.01
C ILE A 125 -21.94 5.88 1.50
N LYS A 126 -23.18 6.13 1.93
CA LYS A 126 -23.54 6.16 3.36
C LYS A 126 -23.16 4.89 4.12
N SER A 127 -23.14 3.73 3.44
CA SER A 127 -22.84 2.43 4.02
C SER A 127 -21.35 2.05 3.98
N GLY A 128 -20.46 2.89 3.45
CA GLY A 128 -19.02 2.63 3.37
C GLY A 128 -18.40 2.98 2.03
N ASN A 129 -17.10 2.71 1.91
CA ASN A 129 -16.34 2.83 0.67
C ASN A 129 -16.51 1.55 -0.17
N PHE A 130 -16.51 1.68 -1.49
CA PHE A 130 -16.43 0.54 -2.40
C PHE A 130 -15.54 0.87 -3.58
N CYS A 131 -15.14 -0.15 -4.32
CA CYS A 131 -14.36 0.02 -5.53
C CYS A 131 -14.86 -0.89 -6.65
N TRP A 132 -14.97 -0.33 -7.86
CA TRP A 132 -15.30 -1.09 -9.05
C TRP A 132 -14.04 -1.65 -9.71
N SER A 133 -14.08 -2.94 -10.02
CA SER A 133 -13.09 -3.61 -10.86
C SER A 133 -13.37 -3.37 -12.35
N ARG A 134 -12.37 -3.63 -13.18
CA ARG A 134 -12.49 -3.85 -14.63
C ARG A 134 -12.54 -5.36 -14.89
N ASP A 135 -12.42 -5.77 -16.15
CA ASP A 135 -12.47 -7.18 -16.55
C ASP A 135 -11.42 -8.05 -15.83
N SER A 136 -10.20 -7.52 -15.68
CA SER A 136 -9.10 -8.21 -15.00
C SER A 136 -8.42 -7.24 -14.04
N SER A 137 -8.42 -7.60 -12.76
CA SER A 137 -7.99 -6.72 -11.68
C SER A 137 -7.19 -7.47 -10.62
N VAL A 138 -6.33 -6.77 -9.88
CA VAL A 138 -5.50 -7.34 -8.79
C VAL A 138 -5.79 -6.60 -7.50
N LEU A 139 -6.36 -7.32 -6.55
CA LEU A 139 -6.65 -6.86 -5.20
C LEU A 139 -5.57 -7.40 -4.27
N ALA A 140 -4.97 -6.56 -3.44
CA ALA A 140 -4.03 -7.00 -2.41
C ALA A 140 -4.73 -7.00 -1.06
N ILE A 141 -4.90 -8.18 -0.46
CA ILE A 141 -5.50 -8.32 0.87
C ILE A 141 -4.41 -8.39 1.95
N PRO A 142 -4.52 -7.66 3.06
CA PRO A 142 -3.49 -7.63 4.10
C PRO A 142 -3.48 -8.93 4.91
N ILE A 143 -2.31 -9.51 5.12
CA ILE A 143 -2.11 -10.74 5.88
C ILE A 143 -1.23 -10.43 7.10
N LYS A 144 -1.80 -10.57 8.30
CA LYS A 144 -1.09 -10.35 9.58
C LYS A 144 -0.31 -11.58 10.02
N ASP A 145 -0.91 -12.76 9.87
CA ASP A 145 -0.34 -14.04 10.30
C ASP A 145 -0.05 -14.95 9.10
N VAL A 146 1.14 -14.80 8.52
CA VAL A 146 1.63 -15.71 7.46
C VAL A 146 1.84 -17.11 8.05
N GLY A 147 1.54 -18.15 7.27
CA GLY A 147 1.69 -19.55 7.68
C GLY A 147 0.50 -20.14 8.44
N LYS A 148 -0.66 -19.48 8.41
CA LYS A 148 -1.93 -19.99 8.95
C LYS A 148 -2.96 -20.15 7.83
N LYS A 149 -3.96 -21.02 8.05
CA LYS A 149 -5.14 -21.08 7.17
C LYS A 149 -5.99 -19.84 7.38
N ILE A 150 -6.41 -19.20 6.30
CA ILE A 150 -7.12 -17.92 6.35
C ILE A 150 -8.46 -18.06 5.63
N LYS A 151 -9.53 -17.56 6.25
CA LYS A 151 -10.85 -17.50 5.63
C LYS A 151 -11.14 -16.08 5.18
N VAL A 152 -11.26 -15.88 3.87
CA VAL A 152 -11.56 -14.59 3.26
C VAL A 152 -13.04 -14.54 2.93
N SER A 153 -13.69 -13.42 3.22
CA SER A 153 -15.05 -13.13 2.75
C SER A 153 -15.08 -11.81 2.00
N LEU A 154 -15.57 -11.83 0.77
CA LEU A 154 -15.76 -10.64 -0.05
C LEU A 154 -17.26 -10.35 -0.19
N PHE A 155 -17.63 -9.09 -0.03
CA PHE A 155 -19.00 -8.62 -0.27
C PHE A 155 -19.00 -7.94 -1.63
N LEU A 156 -19.68 -8.60 -2.57
CA LEU A 156 -19.52 -8.36 -4.00
C LEU A 156 -20.87 -8.10 -4.65
N GLN A 157 -20.86 -7.24 -5.67
CA GLN A 157 -22.02 -6.94 -6.49
C GLN A 157 -21.57 -6.70 -7.93
N SER A 158 -22.42 -6.97 -8.92
CA SER A 158 -22.18 -6.55 -10.29
C SER A 158 -23.29 -5.63 -10.79
N PHE A 159 -22.96 -4.85 -11.82
CA PHE A 159 -23.95 -4.11 -12.58
C PHE A 159 -24.69 -4.99 -13.61
N SER A 160 -24.06 -6.09 -14.04
CA SER A 160 -24.70 -7.10 -14.89
C SER A 160 -25.43 -8.13 -14.03
N PRO A 161 -26.65 -8.56 -14.38
CA PRO A 161 -27.36 -9.62 -13.65
C PRO A 161 -26.68 -10.98 -13.78
N ASP A 162 -26.05 -11.24 -14.93
CA ASP A 162 -25.44 -12.52 -15.29
C ASP A 162 -23.91 -12.35 -15.43
N ASN A 163 -23.26 -11.84 -14.39
CA ASN A 163 -21.79 -11.78 -14.35
C ASN A 163 -21.22 -13.01 -13.65
N PHE A 164 -19.96 -13.30 -13.92
CA PHE A 164 -19.18 -14.29 -13.22
C PHE A 164 -17.95 -13.64 -12.59
N LEU A 165 -17.41 -14.30 -11.58
CA LEU A 165 -16.14 -13.95 -10.99
C LEU A 165 -15.29 -15.21 -10.83
N ASN A 166 -14.09 -15.15 -11.38
CA ASN A 166 -13.00 -16.06 -11.07
C ASN A 166 -12.02 -15.32 -10.16
N ILE A 167 -11.64 -15.96 -9.05
CA ILE A 167 -10.57 -15.49 -8.17
C ILE A 167 -9.40 -16.45 -8.28
N THR A 168 -8.25 -15.91 -8.65
CA THR A 168 -7.02 -16.68 -8.81
C THR A 168 -5.97 -16.14 -7.85
N LEU A 169 -5.21 -17.05 -7.23
CA LEU A 169 -4.03 -16.73 -6.42
C LEU A 169 -2.82 -17.40 -7.07
N GLY A 170 -1.84 -16.60 -7.51
CA GLY A 170 -0.80 -17.10 -8.40
C GLY A 170 -1.43 -17.66 -9.68
N ASP A 171 -1.21 -18.94 -9.94
CA ASP A 171 -1.79 -19.67 -11.08
C ASP A 171 -3.01 -20.52 -10.70
N GLU A 172 -3.41 -20.53 -9.42
CA GLU A 172 -4.47 -21.41 -8.91
C GLU A 172 -5.82 -20.69 -8.85
N LEU A 173 -6.83 -21.28 -9.48
CA LEU A 173 -8.22 -20.84 -9.34
C LEU A 173 -8.76 -21.26 -7.97
N ILE A 174 -8.95 -20.30 -7.07
CA ILE A 174 -9.38 -20.55 -5.68
C ILE A 174 -10.88 -20.31 -5.47
N TYR A 175 -11.54 -19.61 -6.38
CA TYR A 175 -12.99 -19.43 -6.36
C TYR A 175 -13.53 -19.16 -7.76
N LYS A 176 -14.73 -19.69 -8.03
CA LYS A 176 -15.54 -19.38 -9.20
C LYS A 176 -17.00 -19.28 -8.76
N GLY A 177 -17.71 -18.25 -9.21
CA GLY A 177 -19.14 -18.10 -8.92
C GLY A 177 -19.79 -16.96 -9.68
N ASP A 178 -21.13 -17.00 -9.71
CA ASP A 178 -21.94 -15.98 -10.38
C ASP A 178 -22.18 -14.78 -9.44
N ILE A 179 -22.03 -13.57 -9.98
CA ILE A 179 -22.24 -12.32 -9.26
C ILE A 179 -23.29 -11.50 -10.01
N GLY A 180 -24.42 -11.24 -9.37
CA GLY A 180 -25.52 -10.48 -9.97
C GLY A 180 -25.70 -9.08 -9.38
N LEU A 181 -26.90 -8.54 -9.59
CA LEU A 181 -27.28 -7.19 -9.13
C LEU A 181 -27.41 -7.06 -7.62
N LYS A 182 -27.66 -8.14 -6.89
CA LYS A 182 -27.77 -8.11 -5.43
C LYS A 182 -26.39 -8.35 -4.83
N GLU A 183 -26.06 -7.62 -3.77
CA GLU A 183 -24.85 -7.90 -3.01
C GLU A 183 -24.91 -9.32 -2.43
N ILE A 184 -23.83 -10.07 -2.61
CA ILE A 184 -23.63 -11.39 -2.02
C ILE A 184 -22.33 -11.44 -1.22
N LYS A 185 -22.30 -12.35 -0.25
CA LYS A 185 -21.08 -12.69 0.48
C LYS A 185 -20.45 -13.95 -0.13
N THR A 186 -19.32 -13.76 -0.79
CA THR A 186 -18.48 -14.84 -1.29
C THR A 186 -17.45 -15.21 -0.24
N VAL A 187 -17.20 -16.51 -0.04
CA VAL A 187 -16.27 -17.01 0.96
C VAL A 187 -15.36 -18.07 0.35
N PHE A 188 -14.05 -17.92 0.56
CA PHE A 188 -13.04 -18.90 0.17
C PHE A 188 -11.97 -19.01 1.26
N SER A 189 -11.17 -20.08 1.21
CA SER A 189 -10.08 -20.30 2.16
C SER A 189 -8.75 -20.25 1.43
N ILE A 190 -7.79 -19.59 2.04
CA ILE A 190 -6.37 -19.62 1.66
C ILE A 190 -5.69 -20.65 2.57
N SER A 191 -5.00 -21.61 1.97
CA SER A 191 -4.25 -22.63 2.72
C SER A 191 -3.05 -22.01 3.44
N LYS A 192 -2.41 -22.79 4.32
CA LYS A 192 -1.18 -22.38 4.97
C LYS A 192 -0.09 -22.10 3.93
N GLU A 193 0.05 -22.98 2.94
CA GLU A 193 1.03 -22.93 1.87
C GLU A 193 0.79 -21.71 0.98
N GLN A 194 -0.46 -21.47 0.58
CA GLN A 194 -0.86 -20.31 -0.21
C GLN A 194 -0.61 -18.98 0.53
N SER A 195 -0.69 -18.95 1.87
CA SER A 195 -0.44 -17.74 2.64
C SER A 195 1.02 -17.25 2.56
N TYR A 196 1.96 -18.09 2.12
CA TYR A 196 3.35 -17.67 1.90
C TYR A 196 3.56 -16.95 0.56
N GLN A 197 2.55 -16.90 -0.32
CA GLN A 197 2.59 -16.14 -1.58
C GLN A 197 2.39 -14.62 -1.36
N VAL A 198 2.42 -14.16 -0.11
CA VAL A 198 2.33 -12.75 0.21
C VAL A 198 3.56 -11.99 -0.29
N LYS A 199 3.38 -10.71 -0.55
CA LYS A 199 4.42 -9.80 -1.01
C LYS A 199 4.47 -8.55 -0.14
N ASN A 200 5.64 -7.94 -0.07
CA ASN A 200 5.76 -6.57 0.41
C ASN A 200 5.14 -5.64 -0.62
N LEU A 201 4.44 -4.60 -0.13
CA LEU A 201 3.95 -3.53 -0.96
C LEU A 201 4.72 -2.26 -0.63
N ILE A 202 5.29 -1.63 -1.64
CA ILE A 202 6.13 -0.45 -1.48
C ILE A 202 5.24 0.75 -1.14
N ASN A 203 5.60 1.43 -0.06
CA ASN A 203 5.10 2.75 0.26
C ASN A 203 5.95 3.81 -0.45
N SER A 204 7.28 3.73 -0.32
CA SER A 204 8.18 4.67 -0.99
C SER A 204 9.59 4.09 -1.12
N THR A 205 10.28 4.41 -2.21
CA THR A 205 11.73 4.18 -2.39
C THR A 205 12.47 5.49 -2.65
N GLY A 206 11.95 6.57 -2.06
CA GLY A 206 12.31 7.96 -2.36
C GLY A 206 11.26 8.65 -3.22
N ILE A 207 11.41 9.95 -3.41
CA ILE A 207 10.47 10.76 -4.22
C ILE A 207 11.02 11.02 -5.61
N PHE A 208 10.12 11.35 -6.53
CA PHE A 208 10.44 11.89 -7.86
C PHE A 208 9.66 13.19 -8.08
N ILE A 209 10.16 14.03 -8.98
CA ILE A 209 9.39 15.12 -9.58
C ILE A 209 9.39 14.90 -11.09
N ASP A 210 8.20 14.91 -11.69
CA ASP A 210 8.07 14.78 -13.14
C ASP A 210 8.35 16.11 -13.88
N LYS A 211 8.38 16.07 -15.22
CA LYS A 211 8.65 17.26 -16.04
C LYS A 211 7.56 18.34 -15.92
N GLN A 212 6.40 18.03 -15.37
CA GLN A 212 5.31 18.98 -15.11
C GLN A 212 5.36 19.55 -13.69
N GLY A 213 6.32 19.12 -12.86
CA GLY A 213 6.47 19.56 -11.48
C GLY A 213 5.62 18.76 -10.48
N TYR A 214 4.99 17.66 -10.89
CA TYR A 214 4.27 16.80 -9.95
C TYR A 214 5.24 15.90 -9.19
N GLY A 215 5.15 15.97 -7.87
CA GLY A 215 5.88 15.08 -6.97
C GLY A 215 5.11 13.79 -6.69
N GLY A 216 5.83 12.70 -6.49
CA GLY A 216 5.25 11.43 -6.06
C GLY A 216 6.26 10.50 -5.42
N ASP A 217 5.76 9.45 -4.77
CA ASP A 217 6.58 8.39 -4.20
C ASP A 217 6.97 7.37 -5.29
N ARG A 218 8.27 7.07 -5.36
CA ARG A 218 8.80 6.05 -6.26
C ARG A 218 8.33 4.67 -5.79
N GLY A 219 7.71 3.93 -6.71
CA GLY A 219 7.23 2.58 -6.45
C GLY A 219 5.96 2.49 -5.60
N PHE A 220 5.28 3.62 -5.32
CA PHE A 220 4.05 3.63 -4.51
C PHE A 220 3.03 2.59 -4.96
N GLU A 221 2.59 1.75 -4.01
CA GLU A 221 1.63 0.65 -4.21
C GLU A 221 2.02 -0.36 -5.31
N SER A 222 3.32 -0.50 -5.58
CA SER A 222 3.86 -1.62 -6.36
C SER A 222 4.33 -2.75 -5.44
N PHE A 223 4.18 -4.00 -5.91
CA PHE A 223 4.76 -5.14 -5.21
C PHE A 223 6.29 -5.08 -5.30
N ASP A 224 6.96 -5.42 -4.22
CA ASP A 224 8.41 -5.57 -4.24
C ASP A 224 8.78 -6.90 -4.91
N GLU A 225 9.40 -6.79 -6.07
CA GLU A 225 9.91 -7.89 -6.90
C GLU A 225 11.43 -7.71 -7.08
N SER A 226 12.11 -7.13 -6.09
CA SER A 226 13.53 -6.78 -6.11
C SER A 226 13.91 -5.66 -7.10
N GLN A 227 12.94 -4.91 -7.62
CA GLN A 227 13.17 -3.83 -8.59
C GLN A 227 13.85 -2.58 -7.98
N PHE A 228 14.04 -2.56 -6.66
CA PHE A 228 14.69 -1.47 -5.93
C PHE A 228 15.73 -1.98 -4.92
N ASP A 229 16.34 -3.14 -5.19
CA ASP A 229 17.36 -3.72 -4.29
C ASP A 229 18.74 -3.10 -4.48
N GLU A 230 18.96 -2.42 -5.60
CA GLU A 230 20.20 -1.67 -5.86
C GLU A 230 20.11 -0.25 -5.30
N VAL A 231 21.22 0.20 -4.71
CA VAL A 231 21.41 1.58 -4.29
C VAL A 231 21.46 2.47 -5.53
N GLN A 232 20.66 3.53 -5.53
CA GLN A 232 20.54 4.44 -6.66
C GLN A 232 20.24 5.86 -6.16
N GLU A 233 20.60 6.84 -6.99
CA GLU A 233 20.23 8.23 -6.76
C GLU A 233 18.72 8.44 -6.98
N VAL A 234 18.13 9.27 -6.12
CA VAL A 234 16.70 9.64 -6.17
C VAL A 234 16.56 11.14 -6.00
N PHE A 235 15.46 11.70 -6.49
CA PHE A 235 15.25 13.16 -6.42
C PHE A 235 15.19 13.68 -4.97
N GLY A 236 14.64 12.87 -4.05
CA GLY A 236 14.62 13.21 -2.64
C GLY A 236 14.24 12.03 -1.75
N THR A 237 14.33 12.25 -0.44
CA THR A 237 14.02 11.24 0.58
C THR A 237 12.52 11.10 0.81
N SER A 238 12.10 9.92 1.28
CA SER A 238 10.74 9.76 1.80
C SER A 238 10.57 10.56 3.09
N GLY A 239 9.38 11.14 3.29
CA GLY A 239 9.04 11.77 4.56
C GLY A 239 8.97 10.79 5.74
N VAL A 240 8.89 9.48 5.47
CA VAL A 240 8.78 8.43 6.51
C VAL A 240 10.12 8.08 7.13
N SER A 241 11.19 8.09 6.33
CA SER A 241 12.51 7.57 6.68
C SER A 241 13.57 8.36 5.91
N ALA A 242 14.35 9.16 6.62
CA ALA A 242 15.41 9.95 6.01
C ALA A 242 16.61 10.06 6.95
N LEU A 243 17.81 9.86 6.40
CA LEU A 243 19.08 10.19 7.04
C LEU A 243 19.66 11.43 6.35
N PHE A 244 20.10 12.40 7.12
CA PHE A 244 20.84 13.57 6.64
C PHE A 244 22.21 13.64 7.30
N LYS A 245 23.23 14.04 6.54
CA LYS A 245 24.48 14.54 7.11
C LYS A 245 24.22 15.92 7.71
N ARG A 246 24.64 16.16 8.96
CA ARG A 246 24.39 17.43 9.63
C ARG A 246 24.96 18.62 8.88
N GLU A 247 26.11 18.48 8.24
CA GLU A 247 26.75 19.55 7.46
C GLU A 247 25.91 20.08 6.29
N MET A 248 24.84 19.36 5.92
CA MET A 248 23.91 19.71 4.84
C MET A 248 22.62 20.41 5.33
N LEU A 249 22.47 20.63 6.64
CA LEU A 249 21.29 21.22 7.30
C LEU A 249 21.61 22.60 7.90
#